data_AF-A0A536TK07-F1
#
_entry.id   AF-A0A536TK07-F1
#
_cell.length_a   1.000
_cell.length_b   1.000
_cell.length_c   1.000
_cell.angle_alpha   90.00
_cell.angle_beta   90.00
_cell.angle_gamma   90.00
#
_symmetry.space_group_name_H-M   'P 1'
#
loop_
_entity.id
_entity.type
_entity.pdbx_description
1 polymer ?
#
loop_
_entity_poly.entity_id
_entity_poly.type
_entity_poly.pdbx_seq_one_letter_code
_entity_poly.pdbx_strand_id
1 'polypeptide(L)'
;MMNLDSILSETLDAGTKGYPLSSPALKISDIGAQRWSLLAGDLPLPLAVIRDSAIAHNHAWMRDFTASTGVLLAPHGKTTMAPQIFAQQLAAGAWGITVANVQQLGI
;
A
#
# COMPACT_ATOMS: atom_id res chain seq x y z
N MET A 1 -10.68 -11.62 4.12
CA MET A 1 -9.74 -10.75 3.38
C MET A 1 -10.10 -9.31 3.71
N MET A 2 -9.12 -8.43 3.93
CA MET A 2 -9.37 -7.00 4.23
C MET A 2 -10.10 -6.34 3.05
N ASN A 3 -11.14 -5.55 3.32
CA ASN A 3 -11.92 -4.87 2.28
C ASN A 3 -11.19 -3.59 1.85
N LEU A 4 -10.83 -3.49 0.56
CA LEU A 4 -10.12 -2.34 0.01
C LEU A 4 -10.98 -1.49 -0.94
N ASP A 5 -12.25 -1.85 -1.14
CA ASP A 5 -13.10 -1.25 -2.18
C ASP A 5 -13.28 0.25 -1.97
N SER A 6 -13.47 0.69 -0.71
CA SER A 6 -13.60 2.10 -0.36
C SER A 6 -12.38 2.90 -0.83
N ILE A 7 -11.17 2.44 -0.49
CA ILE A 7 -9.90 3.10 -0.86
C ILE A 7 -9.69 3.04 -2.37
N LEU A 8 -9.88 1.88 -3.00
CA LEU A 8 -9.67 1.73 -4.44
C LEU A 8 -10.66 2.58 -5.27
N SER A 9 -11.84 2.88 -4.71
CA SER A 9 -12.85 3.74 -5.33
C SER A 9 -12.63 5.25 -5.08
N GLU A 10 -11.73 5.61 -4.17
CA GLU A 10 -11.39 7.01 -3.88
C GLU A 10 -10.85 7.70 -5.12
N THR A 11 -11.28 8.93 -5.36
CA THR A 11 -10.87 9.71 -6.53
C THR A 11 -9.76 10.67 -6.15
N LEU A 12 -8.64 10.61 -6.87
CA LEU A 12 -7.54 11.57 -6.79
C LEU A 12 -7.63 12.55 -7.95
N ASP A 13 -7.21 13.78 -7.70
CA ASP A 13 -7.20 14.87 -8.67
C ASP A 13 -5.94 15.74 -8.56
N ALA A 14 -5.86 16.80 -9.36
CA ALA A 14 -4.74 17.73 -9.38
C ALA A 14 -4.48 18.46 -8.05
N GLY A 15 -5.42 18.43 -7.09
CA GLY A 15 -5.22 18.93 -5.72
C GLY A 15 -4.40 17.96 -4.86
N THR A 16 -4.26 16.71 -5.26
CA THR A 16 -3.48 15.69 -4.56
C THR A 16 -2.00 15.82 -4.90
N LYS A 17 -1.15 15.92 -3.88
CA LYS A 17 0.31 15.95 -4.08
C LYS A 17 0.78 14.72 -4.86
N GLY A 18 1.58 14.96 -5.91
CA GLY A 18 2.13 13.89 -6.74
C GLY A 18 1.21 13.46 -7.89
N TYR A 19 -0.01 14.00 -7.99
CA TYR A 19 -0.91 13.75 -9.09
C TYR A 19 -0.60 14.67 -10.30
N PRO A 20 -0.64 14.19 -11.56
CA PRO A 20 -0.35 15.02 -12.72
C PRO A 20 -1.40 16.12 -12.93
N LEU A 21 -0.95 17.38 -13.05
CA LEU A 21 -1.83 18.55 -13.19
C LEU A 21 -2.67 18.56 -14.48
N SER A 22 -2.20 17.86 -15.52
CA SER A 22 -2.88 17.76 -16.82
C SER A 22 -3.86 16.60 -16.91
N SER A 23 -3.91 15.72 -15.90
CA SER A 23 -4.79 14.54 -15.90
C SER A 23 -6.17 14.90 -15.35
N PRO A 24 -7.28 14.33 -15.89
CA PRO A 24 -8.56 14.36 -15.20
C PRO A 24 -8.48 13.65 -13.84
N ALA A 25 -9.46 13.87 -12.97
CA ALA A 25 -9.59 13.11 -11.73
C ALA A 25 -9.86 11.63 -12.03
N LEU A 26 -9.21 10.72 -11.30
CA LEU A 26 -9.29 9.27 -11.51
C LEU A 26 -9.45 8.54 -10.19
N LYS A 27 -10.13 7.38 -10.22
CA LYS A 27 -10.13 6.47 -9.07
C LYS A 27 -8.75 5.88 -8.86
N ILE A 28 -8.39 5.58 -7.62
CA ILE A 28 -7.11 4.91 -7.30
C ILE A 28 -6.95 3.61 -8.12
N SER A 29 -8.03 2.85 -8.33
CA SER A 29 -8.03 1.65 -9.16
C SER A 29 -7.58 1.86 -10.61
N ASP A 30 -7.78 3.07 -11.14
CA ASP A 30 -7.61 3.36 -12.57
C ASP A 30 -6.24 3.99 -12.89
N ILE A 31 -5.48 4.37 -11.85
CA ILE A 31 -4.17 5.03 -11.98
C ILE A 31 -3.16 4.11 -12.69
N GLY A 32 -3.15 2.82 -12.36
CA GLY A 32 -2.21 1.86 -12.97
C GLY A 32 -2.35 1.75 -14.49
N ALA A 33 -3.56 1.97 -15.03
CA ALA A 33 -3.82 1.92 -16.46
C ALA A 33 -3.19 3.11 -17.22
N GLN A 34 -2.88 4.21 -16.54
CA GLN A 34 -2.27 5.40 -17.15
C GLN A 34 -0.79 5.19 -17.51
N ARG A 35 -0.13 4.21 -16.89
CA ARG A 35 1.28 3.87 -17.12
C ARG A 35 2.23 5.06 -16.98
N TRP A 36 1.94 5.97 -16.05
CA TRP A 36 2.80 7.11 -15.76
C TRP A 36 4.21 6.67 -15.35
N SER A 37 5.21 7.34 -15.91
CA SER A 37 6.62 7.09 -15.69
C SER A 37 7.24 8.23 -14.90
N LEU A 38 7.81 7.88 -13.75
CA LEU A 38 8.62 8.78 -12.93
C LEU A 38 9.81 9.34 -13.72
N LEU A 39 10.43 8.52 -14.57
CA LEU A 39 11.63 8.88 -15.32
C LEU A 39 11.31 9.69 -16.58
N ALA A 40 10.08 9.60 -17.09
CA ALA A 40 9.61 10.45 -18.19
C ALA A 40 9.12 11.83 -17.71
N GLY A 41 8.99 12.02 -16.39
CA GLY A 41 8.49 13.26 -15.80
C GLY A 41 6.97 13.39 -15.81
N ASP A 42 6.24 12.28 -15.91
CA ASP A 42 4.76 12.29 -15.96
C ASP A 42 4.13 12.74 -14.64
N LEU A 43 4.87 12.65 -13.53
CA LEU A 43 4.40 12.91 -12.17
C LEU A 43 5.20 14.07 -11.53
N PRO A 44 4.55 15.02 -10.85
CA PRO A 44 5.24 16.12 -10.19
C PRO A 44 6.03 15.66 -8.95
N LEU A 45 7.27 16.11 -8.84
CA LEU A 45 8.15 15.86 -7.70
C LEU A 45 7.93 16.90 -6.58
N PRO A 46 8.19 16.58 -5.30
CA PRO A 46 8.75 15.33 -4.76
C PRO A 46 7.70 14.22 -4.57
N LEU A 47 8.13 12.96 -4.78
CA LEU A 47 7.32 11.76 -4.65
C LEU A 47 7.93 10.76 -3.66
N ALA A 48 7.09 10.12 -2.86
CA ALA A 48 7.45 8.91 -2.13
C ALA A 48 7.20 7.70 -3.02
N VAL A 49 8.24 6.93 -3.31
CA VAL A 49 8.17 5.82 -4.28
C VAL A 49 8.46 4.50 -3.58
N ILE A 50 7.52 3.57 -3.70
CA ILE A 50 7.67 2.18 -3.24
C ILE A 50 7.94 1.31 -4.48
N ARG A 51 8.95 0.44 -4.40
CA ARG A 51 9.23 -0.55 -5.45
C ARG A 51 8.45 -1.82 -5.14
N ASP A 52 7.58 -2.22 -6.07
CA ASP A 52 6.77 -3.44 -5.92
C ASP A 52 7.63 -4.69 -5.71
N SER A 53 8.72 -4.82 -6.46
CA SER A 53 9.67 -5.94 -6.32
C SER A 53 10.31 -6.02 -4.93
N ALA A 54 10.59 -4.89 -4.28
CA ALA A 54 11.14 -4.87 -2.93
C ALA A 54 10.11 -5.30 -1.89
N ILE A 55 8.85 -4.86 -2.06
CA ILE A 55 7.75 -5.29 -1.19
C ILE A 55 7.50 -6.80 -1.33
N ALA A 56 7.42 -7.30 -2.56
CA ALA A 56 7.25 -8.73 -2.83
C ALA A 56 8.40 -9.57 -2.23
N HIS A 57 9.64 -9.11 -2.40
CA HIS A 57 10.82 -9.75 -1.79
C HIS A 57 10.72 -9.78 -0.25
N ASN A 58 10.41 -8.64 0.37
CA ASN A 58 10.34 -8.54 1.83
C ASN A 58 9.23 -9.43 2.41
N HIS A 59 8.06 -9.50 1.77
CA HIS A 59 6.98 -10.40 2.18
C HIS A 59 7.40 -11.86 2.08
N ALA A 60 8.04 -12.25 0.97
CA ALA A 60 8.53 -13.62 0.81
C ALA A 60 9.55 -13.97 1.89
N TRP A 61 10.51 -13.08 2.16
CA TRP A 61 11.51 -13.28 3.20
C TRP A 61 10.88 -13.44 4.58
N MET A 62 9.94 -12.57 4.95
CA MET A 62 9.27 -12.63 6.26
C MET A 62 8.42 -13.88 6.42
N ARG A 63 7.73 -14.32 5.36
CA ARG A 63 6.99 -15.58 5.34
C ARG A 63 7.90 -16.77 5.58
N ASP A 64 9.04 -16.83 4.89
CA ASP A 64 9.97 -17.95 5.02
C ASP A 64 10.61 -17.96 6.43
N PHE A 65 10.89 -16.76 6.97
CA PHE A 65 11.36 -16.60 8.35
C PHE A 65 10.34 -17.11 9.37
N THR A 66 9.07 -16.71 9.29
CA THR A 66 8.03 -17.17 10.24
C THR A 66 7.76 -18.66 10.10
N ALA A 67 7.78 -19.21 8.89
CA ALA A 67 7.66 -20.64 8.65
C ALA A 67 8.81 -21.45 9.27
N SER A 68 10.05 -20.96 9.14
CA SER A 68 11.24 -21.65 9.68
C SER A 68 11.33 -21.63 11.22
N THR A 69 10.74 -20.62 11.85
CA THR A 69 10.83 -20.40 13.31
C THR A 69 9.56 -20.79 14.05
N GLY A 70 8.44 -20.94 13.35
CA GLY A 70 7.12 -21.15 13.95
C GLY A 70 6.55 -19.92 14.67
N VAL A 71 7.19 -18.75 14.55
CA VAL A 71 6.73 -17.53 15.23
C VAL A 71 5.51 -16.95 14.54
N LEU A 72 4.55 -16.49 15.33
CA LEU A 72 3.39 -15.73 14.85
C LEU A 72 3.67 -14.25 15.03
N LEU A 73 3.64 -13.49 13.93
CA LEU A 73 3.87 -12.05 13.95
C LEU A 73 2.58 -11.29 13.66
N ALA A 74 2.36 -10.23 14.45
CA ALA A 74 1.40 -9.18 14.16
C ALA A 74 2.16 -7.87 13.92
N PRO A 75 2.51 -7.54 12.65
CA PRO A 75 3.21 -6.30 12.34
C PRO A 75 2.42 -5.07 12.78
N HIS A 76 3.13 -4.02 13.22
CA HIS A 76 2.48 -2.82 13.72
C HIS A 76 2.07 -1.89 12.56
N GLY A 77 0.77 -1.72 12.34
CA GLY A 77 0.22 -0.96 11.22
C GLY A 77 0.34 0.57 11.36
N LYS A 78 0.59 1.11 12.56
CA LYS A 78 0.57 2.57 12.80
C LYS A 78 1.54 3.39 11.95
N THR A 79 2.61 2.75 11.47
CA THR A 79 3.72 3.44 10.79
C THR A 79 3.39 3.73 9.34
N THR A 80 2.70 2.82 8.66
CA THR A 80 2.33 2.98 7.25
C THR A 80 0.91 3.45 7.09
N MET A 81 -0.02 3.02 7.97
CA MET A 81 -1.45 3.31 7.85
C MET A 81 -1.99 3.02 6.43
N ALA A 82 -1.46 1.98 5.79
CA ALA A 82 -1.77 1.60 4.42
C ALA A 82 -2.43 0.20 4.38
N PRO A 83 -3.78 0.12 4.39
CA PRO A 83 -4.52 -1.14 4.37
C PRO A 83 -4.14 -2.07 3.21
N GLN A 84 -3.73 -1.52 2.05
CA GLN A 84 -3.24 -2.32 0.93
C GLN A 84 -1.99 -3.13 1.31
N ILE A 85 -1.07 -2.56 2.10
CA ILE A 85 0.14 -3.26 2.58
C ILE A 85 -0.24 -4.27 3.67
N PHE A 86 -1.18 -3.94 4.56
CA PHE A 86 -1.66 -4.86 5.59
C PHE A 86 -2.29 -6.12 4.95
N ALA A 87 -3.11 -5.94 3.92
CA ALA A 87 -3.70 -7.03 3.16
C ALA A 87 -2.64 -7.96 2.56
N GLN A 88 -1.55 -7.41 2.02
CA GLN A 88 -0.41 -8.20 1.52
C GLN A 88 0.32 -8.94 2.64
N GLN A 89 0.54 -8.31 3.81
CA GLN A 89 1.19 -8.96 4.96
C GLN A 89 0.35 -10.13 5.49
N LEU A 90 -0.97 -9.94 5.60
CA LEU A 90 -1.89 -11.01 6.00
C LEU A 90 -1.89 -12.15 4.98
N ALA A 91 -1.91 -11.83 3.68
CA ALA A 91 -1.79 -12.83 2.62
C ALA A 91 -0.43 -13.56 2.63
N ALA A 92 0.63 -12.90 3.09
CA ALA A 92 1.96 -13.48 3.27
C ALA A 92 2.11 -14.28 4.58
N GLY A 93 1.06 -14.40 5.40
CA GLY A 93 1.05 -15.24 6.60
C GLY A 93 1.27 -14.51 7.93
N ALA A 94 1.15 -13.18 7.96
CA ALA A 94 1.03 -12.48 9.25
C ALA A 94 -0.21 -12.98 10.01
N TRP A 95 -0.08 -13.16 11.33
CA TRP A 95 -1.17 -13.65 12.18
C TRP A 95 -2.27 -12.58 12.39
N GLY A 96 -1.87 -11.31 12.37
CA GLY A 96 -2.77 -10.16 12.52
C GLY A 96 -2.03 -8.85 12.26
N ILE A 97 -2.67 -7.72 12.59
CA ILE A 97 -2.06 -6.39 12.51
C ILE A 97 -2.24 -5.71 13.87
N THR A 98 -1.14 -5.21 14.44
CA THR A 98 -1.18 -4.44 15.68
C THR A 98 -1.47 -2.97 15.39
N VAL A 99 -2.51 -2.43 16.03
CA VAL A 99 -2.91 -1.01 15.97
C VAL A 99 -2.71 -0.34 17.32
N ALA A 100 -2.57 0.98 17.34
CA ALA A 100 -2.34 1.77 18.55
C ALA A 100 -3.60 2.44 19.11
N ASN A 101 -4.68 2.57 18.34
CA ASN A 101 -5.92 3.18 18.80
C ASN A 101 -7.15 2.70 17.99
N VAL A 102 -8.35 3.07 18.45
CA VAL A 102 -9.63 2.67 17.84
C VAL A 102 -9.86 3.27 16.45
N GLN A 103 -9.32 4.45 16.17
CA GLN A 103 -9.42 5.07 14.84
C GLN A 103 -8.68 4.21 13.81
N GLN A 104 -7.48 3.73 14.16
CA GLN A 104 -6.67 2.86 13.30
C GLN A 104 -7.31 1.48 13.08
N LEU A 105 -8.13 1.01 14.03
CA LEU A 105 -8.86 -0.26 13.90
C LEU A 105 -10.01 -0.17 12.90
N GLY A 106 -10.59 1.02 12.71
CA GLY A 106 -11.76 1.23 11.86
C GLY A 106 -11.47 1.39 10.37
N ILE A 107 -10.23 1.15 9.94
CA ILE A 107 -9.74 1.37 8.57
C ILE A 107 -9.64 0.05 7.82
#